data_AF-A0A7C3L4I7-F1
#
_entry.id   AF-A0A7C3L4I7-F1
#
_cell.length_a   1.000
_cell.length_b   1.000
_cell.length_c   1.000
_cell.angle_alpha   90.00
_cell.angle_beta   90.00
_cell.angle_gamma   90.00
#
_symmetry.space_group_name_H-M   'P 1'
#
loop_
_entity.id
_entity.type
_entity.pdbx_description
1 polymer ?
#
loop_
_entity_poly.entity_id
_entity_poly.type
_entity_poly.pdbx_seq_one_letter_code
_entity_poly.pdbx_strand_id
1 'polypeptide(L)'
;MVRKIDEKEETNIDNNIKKQGNTPKKKEKESRTTETFFRNALRSNLDLTTLADSKASILISVNGFILTVMVTASGVYLSNPDMIYPFISIIITALISIALAAMAIHPRYKKELMKKKSLKEFKSVLYYQDMANMDPNEYVKNVKGILKNKEDIYEHLIKHFYILGVEIAIKYKWLRRAYAAFALGLLISTVFVVFSMIKMEKELTPPNQFEKIFEPSGATLLTDGKVLLMEDESLNTMHLVKPNKDNTVKELGMPVMDKKIKKILKKKVRDVEGVTNDGHDRIYAITSHSTNKSRKRKKAREQIVRFDYHNDRIDNLKLYHGLLDKLLLLHPKFKQALADLKYGSRKKQINIEALTWDKKSKTLLIGFRSPLIDGKAPIVTLTNPNGVFDNHEKPHLIGPVLLDLEEHGIRGMSWDEKKQGYWISGGSVGSRKDESFSLWFWNKDKNQVKKIKNISSLGYAEGLATLPDGRILLVDDDGSISTHGANYSLIDTNMSSMKEKK
;
A
#
# COMPACT_ATOMS: atom_id res chain seq x y z
N MET A 1 22.96 38.58 101.53
CA MET A 1 24.42 38.76 101.73
C MET A 1 25.08 38.52 100.38
N VAL A 2 25.44 39.61 99.69
CA VAL A 2 26.14 39.55 98.40
C VAL A 2 27.59 39.15 98.68
N ARG A 3 28.10 38.10 98.02
CA ARG A 3 29.54 37.80 97.96
C ARG A 3 30.00 37.82 96.51
N LYS A 4 30.87 38.79 96.23
CA LYS A 4 31.75 38.90 95.05
C LYS A 4 32.72 37.72 95.01
N ILE A 5 32.83 37.08 93.85
CA ILE A 5 33.99 36.33 93.31
C ILE A 5 33.77 36.31 91.79
N ASP A 6 34.70 36.58 90.86
CA ASP A 6 35.86 37.46 90.78
C ASP A 6 36.10 37.62 89.25
N GLU A 7 36.18 38.86 88.74
CA GLU A 7 36.35 39.26 87.32
C GLU A 7 37.69 38.82 86.67
N LYS A 8 38.47 37.96 87.33
CA LYS A 8 39.82 37.57 86.89
C LYS A 8 39.91 36.28 86.09
N GLU A 9 38.86 35.43 86.06
CA GLU A 9 38.88 34.21 85.24
C GLU A 9 38.38 34.43 83.81
N GLU A 10 37.45 35.35 83.57
CA GLU A 10 36.96 35.64 82.21
C GLU A 10 38.01 36.36 81.33
N THR A 11 38.90 37.15 81.93
CA THR A 11 39.98 37.83 81.22
C THR A 11 41.12 36.90 80.78
N ASN A 12 41.23 35.70 81.36
CA ASN A 12 42.24 34.70 80.99
C ASN A 12 41.72 33.69 79.93
N ILE A 13 40.41 33.46 79.86
CA ILE A 13 39.79 32.64 78.81
C ILE A 13 39.74 33.42 77.49
N ASP A 14 39.41 34.71 77.52
CA ASP A 14 39.31 35.52 76.29
C ASP A 14 40.69 35.82 75.66
N ASN A 15 41.76 35.81 76.45
CA ASN A 15 43.14 35.95 75.95
C ASN A 15 43.73 34.65 75.37
N ASN A 16 43.22 33.47 75.78
CA ASN A 16 43.62 32.18 75.20
C ASN A 16 42.81 31.81 73.94
N ILE A 17 41.58 32.33 73.81
CA ILE A 17 40.77 32.18 72.59
C ILE A 17 41.25 33.14 71.48
N LYS A 18 41.75 34.34 71.82
CA LYS A 18 42.32 35.28 70.83
C LYS A 18 43.75 34.94 70.36
N LYS A 19 44.47 34.04 71.04
CA LYS A 19 45.80 33.53 70.62
C LYS A 19 45.77 32.23 69.82
N GLN A 20 44.60 31.69 69.49
CA GLN A 20 44.45 30.61 68.48
C GLN A 20 44.19 31.16 67.06
N GLY A 21 44.78 32.32 66.76
CA GLY A 21 44.94 32.79 65.40
C GLY A 21 45.77 31.79 64.59
N ASN A 22 45.18 31.27 63.50
CA ASN A 22 45.91 30.79 62.32
C ASN A 22 47.09 29.82 62.56
N THR A 23 46.82 28.62 63.08
CA THR A 23 47.80 27.52 62.94
C THR A 23 47.99 27.15 61.46
N PRO A 24 49.23 26.97 60.96
CA PRO A 24 49.53 26.63 59.56
C PRO A 24 48.69 25.47 59.00
N LYS A 25 48.46 24.42 59.81
CA LYS A 25 47.65 23.24 59.47
C LYS A 25 46.19 23.55 59.09
N LYS A 26 45.57 24.58 59.68
CA LYS A 26 44.16 24.94 59.40
C LYS A 26 44.04 25.68 58.07
N LYS A 27 44.96 26.62 57.81
CA LYS A 27 45.10 27.31 56.51
C LYS A 27 45.46 26.35 55.37
N GLU A 28 46.30 25.36 55.64
CA GLU A 28 46.68 24.33 54.67
C GLU A 28 45.50 23.39 54.34
N LYS A 29 44.72 22.98 55.35
CA LYS A 29 43.50 22.18 55.17
C LYS A 29 42.43 22.93 54.38
N GLU A 30 42.22 24.22 54.67
CA GLU A 30 41.27 25.09 53.96
C GLU A 30 41.68 25.30 52.49
N SER A 31 42.97 25.56 52.23
CA SER A 31 43.52 25.65 50.87
C SER A 31 43.30 24.36 50.06
N ARG A 32 43.46 23.19 50.70
CA ARG A 32 43.25 21.87 50.08
C ARG A 32 41.77 21.57 49.80
N THR A 33 40.86 22.01 50.67
CA THR A 33 39.41 21.91 50.43
C THR A 33 38.99 22.77 49.25
N THR A 34 39.50 24.00 49.15
CA THR A 34 39.22 24.91 48.02
C THR A 34 39.76 24.34 46.71
N GLU A 35 41.00 23.83 46.67
CA GLU A 35 41.55 23.16 45.49
C GLU A 35 40.70 21.95 45.07
N THR A 36 40.26 21.15 46.04
CA THR A 36 39.40 19.99 45.78
C THR A 36 38.05 20.41 45.20
N PHE A 37 37.46 21.50 45.68
CA PHE A 37 36.22 22.07 45.12
C PHE A 37 36.41 22.45 43.65
N PHE A 38 37.44 23.24 43.33
CA PHE A 38 37.71 23.64 41.94
C PHE A 38 37.98 22.43 41.04
N ARG A 39 38.78 21.46 41.50
CA ARG A 39 39.05 20.24 40.73
C ARG A 39 37.79 19.44 40.44
N ASN A 40 36.93 19.25 41.44
CA ASN A 40 35.69 18.50 41.29
C ASN A 40 34.69 19.24 40.39
N ALA A 41 34.58 20.57 40.52
CA ALA A 41 33.72 21.38 39.67
C ALA A 41 34.16 21.36 38.19
N LEU A 42 35.47 21.47 37.93
CA LEU A 42 36.00 21.36 36.56
C LEU A 42 35.70 19.98 35.96
N ARG A 43 36.02 18.92 36.69
CA ARG A 43 35.74 17.54 36.25
C ARG A 43 34.25 17.36 35.96
N SER A 44 33.37 17.81 36.86
CA SER A 44 31.92 17.73 36.64
C SER A 44 31.46 18.46 35.39
N ASN A 45 32.00 19.65 35.07
CA ASN A 45 31.63 20.38 33.86
C ASN A 45 32.13 19.69 32.58
N LEU A 46 33.36 19.18 32.61
CA LEU A 46 33.90 18.39 31.50
C LEU A 46 33.06 17.11 31.28
N ASP A 47 32.72 16.40 32.34
CA ASP A 47 31.87 15.19 32.30
C ASP A 47 30.46 15.52 31.78
N LEU A 48 29.86 16.64 32.18
CA LEU A 48 28.56 17.06 31.66
C LEU A 48 28.61 17.42 30.17
N THR A 49 29.74 17.99 29.73
CA THR A 49 29.99 18.33 28.32
C THR A 49 30.12 17.05 27.49
N THR A 50 30.93 16.09 27.93
CA THR A 50 31.10 14.80 27.24
C THR A 50 29.80 14.00 27.22
N LEU A 51 29.00 14.03 28.30
CA LEU A 51 27.68 13.41 28.33
C LEU A 51 26.72 14.03 27.30
N ALA A 52 26.72 15.36 27.17
CA ALA A 52 25.88 16.04 26.19
C ALA A 52 26.28 15.66 24.76
N ASP A 53 27.58 15.62 24.46
CA ASP A 53 28.11 15.24 23.15
C ASP A 53 27.83 13.77 22.81
N SER A 54 27.94 12.89 23.81
CA SER A 54 27.58 11.47 23.69
C SER A 54 26.08 11.30 23.40
N LYS A 55 25.20 11.98 24.14
CA LYS A 55 23.74 11.93 23.91
C LYS A 55 23.35 12.45 22.54
N ALA A 56 23.96 13.54 22.09
CA ALA A 56 23.73 14.07 20.75
C ALA A 56 24.22 13.08 19.67
N SER A 57 25.40 12.49 19.84
CA SER A 57 25.93 11.48 18.92
C SER A 57 25.05 10.23 18.83
N ILE A 58 24.54 9.73 19.97
CA ILE A 58 23.59 8.62 20.01
C ILE A 58 22.31 8.98 19.26
N LEU A 59 21.76 10.18 19.50
CA LEU A 59 20.53 10.61 18.83
C LEU A 59 20.71 10.76 17.31
N ILE A 60 21.88 11.23 16.85
CA ILE A 60 22.23 11.28 15.42
C ILE A 60 22.30 9.85 14.85
N SER A 61 22.99 8.93 15.54
CA SER A 61 23.15 7.55 15.10
C SER A 61 21.82 6.79 14.99
N VAL A 62 20.95 6.89 16.00
CA VAL A 62 19.63 6.25 16.00
C VAL A 62 18.76 6.76 14.84
N ASN A 63 18.73 8.07 14.62
CA ASN A 63 17.98 8.64 13.49
C ASN A 63 18.60 8.27 12.13
N GLY A 64 19.93 8.16 12.04
CA GLY A 64 20.60 7.64 10.85
C GLY A 64 20.21 6.20 10.54
N PHE A 65 20.13 5.34 11.57
CA PHE A 65 19.65 3.96 11.42
C PHE A 65 18.20 3.91 10.92
N ILE A 66 17.31 4.74 11.48
CA ILE A 66 15.91 4.85 11.05
C ILE A 66 15.84 5.20 9.55
N LEU A 67 16.63 6.18 9.09
CA LEU A 67 16.67 6.56 7.67
C LEU A 67 17.10 5.40 6.77
N THR A 68 18.13 4.63 7.17
CA THR A 68 18.56 3.44 6.42
C THR A 68 17.43 2.42 6.29
N VAL A 69 16.72 2.12 7.39
CA VAL A 69 15.57 1.19 7.37
C VAL A 69 14.46 1.70 6.46
N MET A 70 14.16 3.01 6.47
CA MET A 70 13.15 3.60 5.59
C MET A 70 13.51 3.47 4.10
N VAL A 71 14.79 3.65 3.75
CA VAL A 71 15.27 3.45 2.36
C VAL A 71 15.16 1.98 1.96
N THR A 72 15.55 1.04 2.84
CA THR A 72 15.40 -0.40 2.59
C THR A 72 13.94 -0.81 2.41
N ALA A 73 13.03 -0.22 3.20
CA ALA A 73 11.60 -0.47 3.14
C ALA A 73 10.89 0.27 1.99
N SER A 74 11.63 0.89 1.05
CA SER A 74 11.04 1.74 0.00
C SER A 74 10.07 1.02 -0.95
N GLY A 75 10.28 -0.29 -1.17
CA GLY A 75 9.35 -1.10 -1.97
C GLY A 75 7.92 -1.07 -1.42
N VAL A 76 7.74 -0.96 -0.10
CA VAL A 76 6.42 -0.98 0.55
C VAL A 76 5.58 0.23 0.17
N TYR A 77 6.15 1.44 0.20
CA TYR A 77 5.42 2.66 -0.14
C TYR A 77 5.35 2.91 -1.66
N LEU A 78 6.26 2.34 -2.46
CA LEU A 78 6.17 2.40 -3.92
C LEU A 78 5.00 1.54 -4.45
N SER A 79 4.69 0.45 -3.77
CA SER A 79 3.54 -0.39 -4.11
C SER A 79 2.22 0.12 -3.55
N ASN A 80 2.23 0.95 -2.49
CA ASN A 80 1.02 1.40 -1.80
C ASN A 80 1.02 2.93 -1.61
N PRO A 81 0.26 3.69 -2.43
CA PRO A 81 0.22 5.15 -2.36
C PRO A 81 -0.13 5.72 -0.97
N ASP A 82 -0.96 5.01 -0.20
CA ASP A 82 -1.39 5.44 1.14
C ASP A 82 -0.30 5.32 2.22
N MET A 83 0.78 4.57 1.94
CA MET A 83 1.93 4.43 2.85
C MET A 83 3.00 5.52 2.64
N ILE A 84 2.83 6.40 1.65
CA ILE A 84 3.79 7.48 1.38
C ILE A 84 3.81 8.50 2.54
N TYR A 85 2.65 8.90 3.06
CA TYR A 85 2.56 9.93 4.10
C TYR A 85 3.24 9.54 5.42
N PRO A 86 3.02 8.34 5.98
CA PRO A 86 3.74 7.90 7.18
C PRO A 86 5.26 7.87 6.99
N PHE A 87 5.74 7.37 5.84
CA PHE A 87 7.18 7.29 5.56
C PHE A 87 7.84 8.66 5.48
N ILE A 88 7.23 9.61 4.76
CA ILE A 88 7.73 10.99 4.67
C ILE A 88 7.77 11.64 6.06
N SER A 89 6.73 11.41 6.89
CA SER A 89 6.68 11.93 8.26
C SER A 89 7.86 11.44 9.12
N ILE A 90 8.21 10.15 9.04
CA ILE A 90 9.34 9.57 9.78
C ILE A 90 10.66 10.17 9.30
N ILE A 91 10.85 10.29 7.98
CA ILE A 91 12.08 10.85 7.39
C ILE A 91 12.27 12.30 7.83
N ILE A 92 11.23 13.14 7.75
CA ILE A 92 11.28 14.54 8.17
C ILE A 92 11.61 14.63 9.67
N THR A 93 10.96 13.81 10.50
CA THR A 93 11.21 13.77 11.94
C THR A 93 12.68 13.44 12.24
N ALA A 94 13.23 12.41 11.59
CA ALA A 94 14.61 12.00 11.78
C ALA A 94 15.60 13.11 11.37
N LEU A 95 15.36 13.77 10.23
CA LEU A 95 16.20 14.87 9.75
C LEU A 95 16.17 16.08 10.69
N ILE A 96 14.99 16.49 11.17
CA ILE A 96 14.86 17.60 12.13
C ILE A 96 15.60 17.28 13.43
N SER A 97 15.42 16.05 13.95
CA SER A 97 16.11 15.60 15.16
C SER A 97 17.63 15.61 14.99
N ILE A 98 18.15 15.10 13.87
CA ILE A 98 19.58 15.13 13.54
C ILE A 98 20.10 16.57 13.48
N ALA A 99 19.39 17.46 12.78
CA ALA A 99 19.79 18.86 12.65
C ALA A 99 19.91 19.54 14.02
N LEU A 100 18.92 19.32 14.92
CA LEU A 100 18.94 19.87 16.27
C LEU A 100 20.03 19.25 17.16
N ALA A 101 20.28 17.94 17.03
CA ALA A 101 21.35 17.25 17.75
C ALA A 101 22.74 17.74 17.30
N ALA A 102 22.93 17.95 16.00
CA ALA A 102 24.17 18.52 15.46
C ALA A 102 24.43 19.93 16.02
N MET A 103 23.38 20.74 16.23
CA MET A 103 23.50 22.05 16.88
C MET A 103 23.95 21.98 18.34
N ALA A 104 23.78 20.84 19.02
CA ALA A 104 24.29 20.65 20.38
C ALA A 104 25.82 20.44 20.39
N ILE A 105 26.37 19.80 19.36
CA ILE A 105 27.81 19.52 19.22
C ILE A 105 28.54 20.66 18.50
N HIS A 106 27.81 21.55 17.81
CA HIS A 106 28.36 22.68 17.07
C HIS A 106 29.33 23.52 17.92
N PRO A 107 30.59 23.73 17.48
CA PRO A 107 31.56 24.55 18.20
C PRO A 107 31.10 26.00 18.19
N ARG A 108 31.06 26.65 19.36
CA ARG A 108 30.53 28.01 19.53
C ARG A 108 31.64 29.00 19.80
N TYR A 109 31.54 30.18 19.20
CA TYR A 109 32.43 31.29 19.57
C TYR A 109 31.93 31.97 20.85
N LYS A 110 32.84 32.47 21.68
CA LYS A 110 32.53 33.12 22.96
C LYS A 110 31.56 34.30 22.81
N LYS A 111 31.64 35.01 21.69
CA LYS A 111 30.72 36.10 21.31
C LYS A 111 29.25 35.66 21.19
N GLU A 112 29.00 34.38 20.98
CA GLU A 112 27.66 33.78 20.90
C GLU A 112 27.16 33.31 22.27
N LEU A 113 28.06 33.19 23.26
CA LEU A 113 27.73 32.78 24.62
C LEU A 113 27.30 33.97 25.49
N MET A 114 27.94 35.13 25.32
CA MET A 114 27.75 36.30 26.18
C MET A 114 27.69 37.62 25.41
N LYS A 115 26.98 38.62 25.96
CA LYS A 115 26.87 39.97 25.40
C LYS A 115 28.23 40.68 25.33
N LYS A 116 28.41 41.57 24.35
CA LYS A 116 29.67 42.27 24.05
C LYS A 116 30.29 43.03 25.24
N LYS A 117 29.48 43.56 26.16
CA LYS A 117 29.93 44.23 27.39
C LYS A 117 30.60 43.24 28.36
N SER A 118 29.91 42.13 28.66
CA SER A 118 30.41 41.07 29.54
C SER A 118 31.62 40.32 28.97
N LEU A 119 31.81 40.30 27.64
CA LEU A 119 33.00 39.70 27.01
C LEU A 119 34.31 40.38 27.42
N LYS A 120 34.30 41.70 27.66
CA LYS A 120 35.50 42.42 28.10
C LYS A 120 35.82 42.14 29.57
N GLU A 121 34.79 42.02 30.41
CA GLU A 121 34.91 41.83 31.87
C GLU A 121 35.23 40.36 32.24
N PHE A 122 34.69 39.39 31.49
CA PHE A 122 34.85 37.96 31.74
C PHE A 122 35.90 37.30 30.84
N LYS A 123 37.11 37.87 30.75
CA LYS A 123 38.26 37.18 30.11
C LYS A 123 38.94 36.25 31.11
N SER A 124 39.27 35.04 30.67
CA SER A 124 40.11 34.14 31.47
C SER A 124 41.25 33.55 30.66
N VAL A 125 42.48 33.63 31.17
CA VAL A 125 43.65 32.98 30.57
C VAL A 125 43.49 31.46 30.44
N LEU A 126 42.60 30.86 31.23
CA LEU A 126 42.32 29.42 31.20
C LEU A 126 41.30 29.03 30.12
N TYR A 127 40.53 29.98 29.59
CA TYR A 127 39.56 29.70 28.54
C TYR A 127 40.22 29.72 27.16
N TYR A 128 40.09 28.63 26.42
CA TYR A 128 40.89 28.38 25.22
C TYR A 128 40.76 29.47 24.15
N GLN A 129 39.57 30.07 23.96
CA GLN A 129 39.39 31.13 22.96
C GLN A 129 39.99 32.45 23.41
N ASP A 130 40.01 32.75 24.71
CA ASP A 130 40.67 33.96 25.20
C ASP A 130 42.19 33.79 25.07
N MET A 131 42.71 32.62 25.42
CA MET A 131 44.12 32.24 25.26
C MET A 131 44.56 32.32 23.79
N ALA A 132 43.77 31.74 22.87
CA ALA A 132 44.10 31.72 21.44
C ALA A 132 44.07 33.11 20.78
N ASN A 133 43.41 34.09 21.38
CA ASN A 133 43.33 35.47 20.88
C ASN A 133 44.41 36.40 21.47
N MET A 134 45.33 35.89 22.29
CA MET A 134 46.44 36.67 22.88
C MET A 134 47.78 36.35 22.20
N ASP A 135 48.70 37.31 22.22
CA ASP A 135 50.09 37.06 21.80
C ASP A 135 50.78 36.07 22.78
N PRO A 136 51.60 35.11 22.30
CA PRO A 136 52.25 34.13 23.16
C PRO A 136 53.09 34.73 24.30
N ASN A 137 53.80 35.84 24.06
CA ASN A 137 54.62 36.49 25.07
C ASN A 137 53.75 37.21 26.11
N GLU A 138 52.66 37.83 25.65
CA GLU A 138 51.66 38.45 26.52
C GLU A 138 50.98 37.41 27.42
N TYR A 139 50.63 36.24 26.87
CA TYR A 139 50.04 35.15 27.63
C TYR A 139 50.96 34.66 28.76
N VAL A 140 52.23 34.36 28.46
CA VAL A 140 53.20 33.93 29.47
C VAL A 140 53.37 34.98 30.57
N LYS A 141 53.42 36.27 30.21
CA LYS A 141 53.50 37.37 31.16
C LYS A 141 52.26 37.43 32.07
N ASN A 142 51.06 37.34 31.50
CA ASN A 142 49.79 37.38 32.23
C ASN A 142 49.66 36.19 33.19
N VAL A 143 49.98 34.97 32.74
CA VAL A 143 49.94 33.77 33.60
C VAL A 143 50.95 33.88 34.74
N LYS A 144 52.20 34.28 34.48
CA LYS A 144 53.21 34.49 35.54
C LYS A 144 52.79 35.57 36.54
N GLY A 145 52.01 36.58 36.10
CA GLY A 145 51.41 37.59 36.96
C GLY A 145 50.36 36.99 37.89
N ILE A 146 49.38 36.28 37.33
CA ILE A 146 48.27 35.65 38.06
C ILE A 146 48.78 34.65 39.10
N LEU A 147 49.82 33.88 38.79
CA LEU A 147 50.38 32.89 39.72
C LEU A 147 50.99 33.48 41.00
N LYS A 148 51.19 34.81 41.07
CA LYS A 148 51.71 35.49 42.27
C LYS A 148 50.63 35.74 43.32
N ASN A 149 49.35 35.78 42.95
CA ASN A 149 48.24 36.08 43.85
C ASN A 149 47.18 34.97 43.79
N LYS A 150 46.81 34.41 44.96
CA LYS A 150 45.76 33.38 45.05
C LYS A 150 44.39 33.90 44.60
N GLU A 151 44.07 35.17 44.85
CA GLU A 151 42.79 35.77 44.46
C GLU A 151 42.64 35.80 42.94
N ASP A 152 43.69 36.22 42.22
CA ASP A 152 43.70 36.25 40.75
C ASP A 152 43.53 34.84 40.15
N ILE A 153 44.18 33.82 40.75
CA ILE A 153 44.01 32.42 40.34
C ILE A 153 42.54 32.00 40.47
N TYR A 154 41.92 32.27 41.62
CA TYR A 154 40.52 31.92 41.85
C TYR A 154 39.57 32.69 40.93
N GLU A 155 39.81 33.98 40.69
CA GLU A 155 39.01 34.79 39.78
C GLU A 155 39.03 34.19 38.37
N HIS A 156 40.21 33.84 37.86
CA HIS A 156 40.36 33.23 36.54
C HIS A 156 39.71 31.84 36.44
N LEU A 157 39.75 31.03 37.50
CA LEU A 157 39.05 29.75 37.59
C LEU A 157 37.53 29.92 37.60
N ILE A 158 37.01 30.85 38.40
CA ILE A 158 35.57 31.16 38.48
C ILE A 158 35.06 31.63 37.12
N LYS A 159 35.78 32.55 36.46
CA LYS A 159 35.43 33.02 35.11
C LYS A 159 35.40 31.86 34.11
N HIS A 160 36.39 30.97 34.16
CA HIS A 160 36.44 29.80 33.27
C HIS A 160 35.24 28.86 33.49
N PHE A 161 34.91 28.55 34.74
CA PHE A 161 33.77 27.70 35.08
C PHE A 161 32.44 28.30 34.67
N TYR A 162 32.27 29.60 34.83
CA TYR A 162 31.06 30.27 34.38
C TYR A 162 30.88 30.13 32.86
N ILE A 163 31.96 30.31 32.08
CA ILE A 163 31.91 30.14 30.63
C ILE A 163 31.55 28.70 30.25
N LEU A 164 32.18 27.70 30.87
CA LEU A 164 31.84 26.28 30.64
C LEU A 164 30.38 25.96 31.01
N GLY A 165 29.89 26.49 32.14
CA GLY A 165 28.50 26.33 32.56
C GLY A 165 27.51 26.89 31.55
N VAL A 166 27.81 28.05 30.95
CA VAL A 166 26.99 28.63 29.87
C VAL A 166 27.01 27.77 28.61
N GLU A 167 28.18 27.24 28.22
CA GLU A 167 28.29 26.32 27.07
C GLU A 167 27.44 25.07 27.28
N ILE A 168 27.55 24.43 28.45
CA ILE A 168 26.74 23.26 28.83
C ILE A 168 25.25 23.60 28.74
N ALA A 169 24.82 24.73 29.32
CA ALA A 169 23.41 25.12 29.29
C ALA A 169 22.86 25.24 27.85
N ILE A 170 23.66 25.77 26.93
CA ILE A 170 23.29 25.87 25.51
C ILE A 170 23.25 24.47 24.86
N LYS A 171 24.23 23.59 25.12
CA LYS A 171 24.22 22.21 24.60
C LYS A 171 22.95 21.46 25.03
N TYR A 172 22.62 21.50 26.32
CA TYR A 172 21.41 20.86 26.85
C TYR A 172 20.11 21.48 26.34
N LYS A 173 20.10 22.79 26.01
CA LYS A 173 18.95 23.44 25.38
C LYS A 173 18.67 22.87 23.98
N TRP A 174 19.70 22.71 23.15
CA TRP A 174 19.56 22.09 21.82
C TRP A 174 19.22 20.61 21.92
N LEU A 175 19.87 19.90 22.85
CA LEU A 175 19.58 18.48 23.09
C LEU A 175 18.12 18.27 23.50
N ARG A 176 17.58 19.09 24.41
CA ARG A 176 16.17 19.04 24.81
C ARG A 176 15.23 19.25 23.63
N ARG A 177 15.55 20.19 22.73
CA ARG A 177 14.77 20.43 21.51
C ARG A 177 14.84 19.26 20.54
N ALA A 178 16.02 18.66 20.37
CA ALA A 178 16.21 17.49 19.51
C ALA A 178 15.35 16.31 19.99
N TYR A 179 15.42 15.97 21.28
CA TYR A 179 14.58 14.92 21.86
C TYR A 179 13.09 15.22 21.77
N ALA A 180 12.68 16.47 22.02
CA ALA A 180 11.28 16.86 21.90
C ALA A 180 10.77 16.74 20.46
N ALA A 181 11.56 17.18 19.47
CA ALA A 181 11.22 17.05 18.05
C ALA A 181 11.13 15.58 17.62
N PHE A 182 12.08 14.75 18.06
CA PHE A 182 12.05 13.31 17.80
C PHE A 182 10.80 12.65 18.39
N ALA A 183 10.51 12.89 19.68
CA ALA A 183 9.38 12.28 20.37
C ALA A 183 8.03 12.72 19.77
N LEU A 184 7.86 14.02 19.51
CA LEU A 184 6.63 14.55 18.92
C LEU A 184 6.45 14.05 17.48
N GLY A 185 7.51 14.06 16.68
CA GLY A 185 7.45 13.57 15.30
C GLY A 185 7.12 12.08 15.24
N LEU A 186 7.69 11.26 16.13
CA LEU A 186 7.39 9.82 16.19
C LEU A 186 5.93 9.55 16.55
N LEU A 187 5.33 10.34 17.46
CA LEU A 187 3.89 10.26 17.76
C LEU A 187 3.04 10.60 16.53
N ILE A 188 3.36 11.69 15.83
CA ILE A 188 2.65 12.11 14.62
C ILE A 188 2.77 11.04 13.53
N SER A 189 3.98 10.51 13.31
CA SER A 189 4.21 9.43 12.35
C SER A 189 3.41 8.17 12.69
N THR A 190 3.31 7.83 13.98
CA THR A 190 2.51 6.67 14.43
C THR A 190 1.03 6.86 14.12
N VAL A 191 0.48 8.06 14.32
CA VAL A 191 -0.91 8.37 13.96
C VAL A 191 -1.13 8.24 12.45
N PHE A 192 -0.20 8.72 11.63
CA PHE A 192 -0.28 8.52 10.18
C PHE A 192 -0.27 7.04 9.80
N VAL A 193 0.62 6.23 10.39
CA VAL A 193 0.65 4.77 10.13
C VAL A 193 -0.71 4.15 10.47
N VAL A 194 -1.24 4.41 11.67
CA VAL A 194 -2.53 3.84 12.10
C VAL A 194 -3.67 4.27 11.17
N PHE A 195 -3.72 5.55 10.79
CA PHE A 195 -4.75 6.04 9.87
C PHE A 195 -4.64 5.37 8.48
N SER A 196 -3.44 5.26 7.93
CA SER A 196 -3.20 4.54 6.67
C SER A 196 -3.61 3.07 6.79
N MET A 197 -3.30 2.40 7.90
CA MET A 197 -3.72 1.01 8.14
C MET A 197 -5.24 0.85 8.20
N ILE A 198 -5.94 1.74 8.91
CA ILE A 198 -7.42 1.72 8.97
C ILE A 198 -8.03 1.98 7.59
N LYS A 199 -7.43 2.88 6.80
CA LYS A 199 -7.88 3.13 5.43
C LYS A 199 -7.70 1.90 4.54
N MET A 200 -6.54 1.24 4.64
CA MET A 200 -6.29 -0.04 3.95
C MET A 200 -7.29 -1.12 4.37
N GLU A 201 -7.62 -1.22 5.66
CA GLU A 201 -8.64 -2.17 6.16
C GLU A 201 -10.05 -1.86 5.60
N LYS A 202 -10.40 -0.58 5.44
CA LYS A 202 -11.70 -0.19 4.84
C LYS A 202 -11.78 -0.42 3.34
N GLU A 203 -10.65 -0.38 2.64
CA GLU A 203 -10.59 -0.76 1.22
C GLU A 203 -10.50 -2.29 1.04
N LEU A 204 -10.12 -3.02 2.08
CA LEU A 204 -10.19 -4.48 2.20
C LEU A 204 -11.39 -4.89 3.09
N THR A 205 -12.64 -4.56 2.73
CA THR A 205 -13.70 -5.50 3.10
C THR A 205 -13.35 -6.82 2.43
N PRO A 206 -13.10 -7.91 3.16
CA PRO A 206 -12.69 -9.16 2.54
C PRO A 206 -13.74 -9.50 1.49
N PRO A 207 -13.34 -9.72 0.22
CA PRO A 207 -14.28 -10.12 -0.80
C PRO A 207 -15.06 -11.32 -0.30
N ASN A 208 -16.35 -11.34 -0.56
CA ASN A 208 -17.12 -12.52 -0.21
C ASN A 208 -16.51 -13.70 -0.99
N GLN A 209 -16.25 -14.80 -0.30
CA GLN A 209 -15.62 -15.97 -0.90
C GLN A 209 -16.60 -17.11 -1.03
N PHE A 210 -16.48 -17.85 -2.11
CA PHE A 210 -17.08 -19.17 -2.21
C PHE A 210 -16.35 -20.16 -1.30
N GLU A 211 -17.05 -21.20 -0.86
CA GLU A 211 -16.49 -22.33 -0.12
C GLU A 211 -15.96 -23.42 -1.06
N LYS A 212 -16.64 -23.69 -2.18
CA LYS A 212 -16.35 -24.84 -3.07
C LYS A 212 -16.23 -24.50 -4.55
N ILE A 213 -16.14 -23.21 -4.87
CA ILE A 213 -15.93 -22.68 -6.21
C ILE A 213 -14.60 -21.94 -6.18
N PHE A 214 -13.72 -22.22 -7.13
CA PHE A 214 -12.32 -21.83 -7.09
C PHE A 214 -11.89 -21.02 -8.32
N GLU A 215 -12.33 -21.39 -9.51
CA GLU A 215 -11.88 -20.76 -10.77
C GLU A 215 -13.07 -20.43 -11.68
N PRO A 216 -14.11 -19.69 -11.20
CA PRO A 216 -15.28 -19.36 -11.99
C PRO A 216 -14.95 -18.32 -13.06
N SER A 217 -15.16 -18.68 -14.32
CA SER A 217 -14.89 -17.85 -15.49
C SER A 217 -16.18 -17.35 -16.14
N GLY A 218 -17.23 -18.16 -16.15
CA GLY A 218 -18.54 -17.82 -16.72
C GLY A 218 -19.64 -17.72 -15.66
N ALA A 219 -20.53 -16.73 -15.77
CA ALA A 219 -21.73 -16.62 -14.96
C ALA A 219 -22.97 -16.25 -15.79
N THR A 220 -24.12 -16.89 -15.54
CA THR A 220 -25.39 -16.50 -16.18
C THR A 220 -26.62 -16.71 -15.29
N LEU A 221 -27.59 -15.80 -15.40
CA LEU A 221 -28.87 -15.91 -14.70
C LEU A 221 -29.77 -16.97 -15.35
N LEU A 222 -30.37 -17.81 -14.51
CA LEU A 222 -31.33 -18.83 -14.90
C LEU A 222 -32.77 -18.33 -14.75
N THR A 223 -33.70 -18.99 -15.43
CA THR A 223 -35.13 -18.61 -15.46
C THR A 223 -35.82 -18.76 -14.11
N ASP A 224 -35.27 -19.59 -13.21
CA ASP A 224 -35.75 -19.77 -11.83
C ASP A 224 -35.09 -18.82 -10.82
N GLY A 225 -34.28 -17.85 -11.29
CA GLY A 225 -33.61 -16.85 -10.48
C GLY A 225 -32.30 -17.32 -9.82
N LYS A 226 -31.86 -18.55 -10.07
CA LYS A 226 -30.51 -19.00 -9.70
C LYS A 226 -29.48 -18.44 -10.69
N VAL A 227 -28.21 -18.52 -10.32
CA VAL A 227 -27.10 -18.25 -11.24
C VAL A 227 -26.34 -19.55 -11.48
N LEU A 228 -26.05 -19.84 -12.74
CA LEU A 228 -25.13 -20.90 -13.13
C LEU A 228 -23.73 -20.30 -13.31
N LEU A 229 -22.77 -20.83 -12.56
CA LEU A 229 -21.35 -20.54 -12.69
C LEU A 229 -20.65 -21.71 -13.39
N MET A 230 -19.70 -21.39 -14.28
CA MET A 230 -18.84 -22.36 -14.96
C MET A 230 -17.37 -22.08 -14.64
N GLU A 231 -16.59 -23.11 -14.36
CA GLU A 231 -15.16 -23.00 -14.03
C GLU A 231 -14.23 -23.41 -15.18
N ASP A 232 -13.03 -22.81 -15.24
CA ASP A 232 -12.01 -23.00 -16.29
C ASP A 232 -11.34 -24.41 -16.22
N GLU A 233 -10.97 -24.93 -15.04
CA GLU A 233 -10.21 -26.20 -14.92
C GLU A 233 -10.62 -27.17 -13.77
N SER A 234 -11.87 -27.17 -13.31
CA SER A 234 -12.26 -28.01 -12.16
C SER A 234 -12.83 -29.41 -12.47
N LEU A 235 -12.78 -30.30 -11.47
CA LEU A 235 -13.49 -31.61 -11.48
C LEU A 235 -15.02 -31.45 -11.61
N ASN A 236 -15.53 -30.27 -11.26
CA ASN A 236 -16.94 -29.90 -11.18
C ASN A 236 -17.19 -28.62 -11.99
N THR A 237 -17.18 -28.70 -13.30
CA THR A 237 -17.24 -27.55 -14.22
C THR A 237 -18.48 -26.63 -14.06
N MET A 238 -19.47 -26.97 -13.23
CA MET A 238 -20.73 -26.23 -13.10
C MET A 238 -21.25 -26.18 -11.67
N HIS A 239 -21.63 -24.98 -11.25
CA HIS A 239 -22.16 -24.69 -9.92
C HIS A 239 -23.43 -23.85 -10.01
N LEU A 240 -24.46 -24.25 -9.27
CA LEU A 240 -25.66 -23.46 -9.04
C LEU A 240 -25.49 -22.66 -7.77
N VAL A 241 -25.74 -21.36 -7.86
CA VAL A 241 -25.69 -20.45 -6.72
C VAL A 241 -26.94 -19.60 -6.66
N LYS A 242 -27.28 -19.13 -5.46
CA LYS A 242 -28.41 -18.23 -5.22
C LYS A 242 -27.94 -16.97 -4.51
N PRO A 243 -27.94 -15.81 -5.20
CA PRO A 243 -27.69 -14.53 -4.55
C PRO A 243 -28.78 -14.19 -3.53
N ASN A 244 -28.37 -13.72 -2.35
CA ASN A 244 -29.25 -13.26 -1.28
C ASN A 244 -29.34 -11.73 -1.26
N LYS A 245 -30.28 -11.18 -0.49
CA LYS A 245 -30.48 -9.73 -0.36
C LYS A 245 -29.40 -9.02 0.46
N ASP A 246 -28.70 -9.75 1.32
CA ASP A 246 -27.64 -9.27 2.21
C ASP A 246 -26.25 -9.24 1.54
N ASN A 247 -26.22 -9.25 0.20
CA ASN A 247 -24.99 -9.33 -0.61
C ASN A 247 -24.13 -10.59 -0.39
N THR A 248 -24.71 -11.66 0.15
CA THR A 248 -24.10 -12.99 0.15
C THR A 248 -24.61 -13.86 -1.01
N VAL A 249 -23.91 -14.92 -1.33
CA VAL A 249 -24.31 -15.93 -2.31
C VAL A 249 -24.31 -17.30 -1.64
N LYS A 250 -25.43 -18.01 -1.74
CA LYS A 250 -25.58 -19.38 -1.25
C LYS A 250 -25.21 -20.38 -2.34
N GLU A 251 -24.29 -21.29 -2.06
CA GLU A 251 -23.97 -22.41 -2.95
C GLU A 251 -25.01 -23.53 -2.85
N LEU A 252 -25.54 -23.95 -4.00
CA LEU A 252 -26.53 -25.03 -4.10
C LEU A 252 -25.92 -26.34 -4.61
N GLY A 253 -24.67 -26.32 -5.07
CA GLY A 253 -23.96 -27.49 -5.60
C GLY A 253 -24.06 -27.59 -7.12
N MET A 254 -23.96 -28.81 -7.65
CA MET A 254 -23.97 -29.04 -9.11
C MET A 254 -25.40 -29.29 -9.63
N PRO A 255 -25.72 -28.89 -10.87
CA PRO A 255 -26.92 -29.35 -11.54
C PRO A 255 -26.88 -30.88 -11.75
N VAL A 256 -28.06 -31.51 -11.70
CA VAL A 256 -28.26 -32.93 -11.95
C VAL A 256 -28.02 -33.22 -13.43
N MET A 257 -27.27 -34.27 -13.74
CA MET A 257 -27.04 -34.70 -15.12
C MET A 257 -26.68 -36.17 -15.20
N ASP A 258 -26.93 -36.77 -16.35
CA ASP A 258 -26.57 -38.17 -16.60
C ASP A 258 -25.06 -38.37 -16.62
N LYS A 259 -24.61 -39.58 -16.22
CA LYS A 259 -23.19 -39.97 -16.22
C LYS A 259 -22.51 -39.74 -17.58
N LYS A 260 -23.25 -39.90 -18.69
CA LYS A 260 -22.74 -39.66 -20.06
C LYS A 260 -22.40 -38.19 -20.28
N ILE A 261 -23.30 -37.28 -19.94
CA ILE A 261 -23.12 -35.82 -20.04
C ILE A 261 -21.95 -35.39 -19.15
N LYS A 262 -21.96 -35.81 -17.89
CA LYS A 262 -20.87 -35.53 -16.93
C LYS A 262 -19.51 -35.97 -17.47
N LYS A 263 -19.42 -37.16 -18.07
CA LYS A 263 -18.19 -37.69 -18.68
C LYS A 263 -17.76 -36.88 -19.91
N ILE A 264 -18.70 -36.43 -20.74
CA ILE A 264 -18.40 -35.62 -21.92
C ILE A 264 -17.84 -34.27 -21.49
N LEU A 265 -18.52 -33.55 -20.60
CA LEU A 265 -18.07 -32.25 -20.09
C LEU A 265 -16.66 -32.37 -19.51
N LYS A 266 -16.46 -33.29 -18.57
CA LYS A 266 -15.16 -33.51 -17.92
C LYS A 266 -14.01 -33.85 -18.87
N LYS A 267 -14.28 -34.57 -19.97
CA LYS A 267 -13.22 -35.06 -20.88
C LYS A 267 -13.03 -34.19 -22.12
N LYS A 268 -14.09 -33.56 -22.61
CA LYS A 268 -14.12 -32.91 -23.93
C LYS A 268 -14.24 -31.40 -23.85
N VAL A 269 -14.72 -30.83 -22.76
CA VAL A 269 -14.85 -29.37 -22.57
C VAL A 269 -13.82 -28.95 -21.53
N ARG A 270 -13.05 -27.92 -21.83
CA ARG A 270 -12.07 -27.31 -20.93
C ARG A 270 -12.01 -25.84 -21.20
N ASP A 271 -11.66 -25.08 -20.17
CA ASP A 271 -11.36 -23.67 -20.33
C ASP A 271 -12.54 -22.93 -20.94
N VAL A 272 -13.65 -23.07 -20.22
CA VAL A 272 -14.87 -22.28 -20.44
C VAL A 272 -14.54 -20.87 -20.00
N GLU A 273 -14.98 -19.89 -20.77
CA GLU A 273 -14.72 -18.48 -20.48
C GLU A 273 -16.02 -17.68 -20.40
N GLY A 274 -17.01 -18.02 -21.21
CA GLY A 274 -18.29 -17.32 -21.23
C GLY A 274 -19.47 -18.27 -21.20
N VAL A 275 -20.55 -17.87 -20.53
CA VAL A 275 -21.81 -18.62 -20.47
C VAL A 275 -23.00 -17.67 -20.53
N THR A 276 -24.07 -18.08 -21.21
CA THR A 276 -25.28 -17.29 -21.34
C THR A 276 -26.53 -18.16 -21.46
N ASN A 277 -27.65 -17.63 -21.00
CA ASN A 277 -28.98 -18.21 -21.12
C ASN A 277 -29.77 -17.47 -22.21
N ASP A 278 -30.50 -18.21 -23.05
CA ASP A 278 -31.40 -17.62 -24.06
C ASP A 278 -32.69 -17.00 -23.50
N GLY A 279 -32.86 -17.10 -22.18
CA GLY A 279 -34.03 -16.65 -21.43
C GLY A 279 -35.12 -17.71 -21.29
N HIS A 280 -34.89 -18.94 -21.77
CA HIS A 280 -35.81 -20.06 -21.70
C HIS A 280 -35.10 -21.28 -21.08
N ASP A 281 -34.89 -22.32 -21.87
CA ASP A 281 -34.34 -23.61 -21.46
C ASP A 281 -32.92 -23.85 -22.00
N ARG A 282 -32.34 -22.97 -22.84
CA ARG A 282 -31.04 -23.24 -23.46
C ARG A 282 -29.94 -22.39 -22.88
N ILE A 283 -28.86 -23.08 -22.52
CA ILE A 283 -27.61 -22.48 -22.10
C ILE A 283 -26.57 -22.69 -23.18
N TYR A 284 -25.83 -21.62 -23.46
CA TYR A 284 -24.68 -21.64 -24.34
C TYR A 284 -23.44 -21.28 -23.55
N ALA A 285 -22.34 -21.98 -23.80
CA ALA A 285 -21.03 -21.65 -23.26
C ALA A 285 -19.98 -21.63 -24.36
N ILE A 286 -18.95 -20.81 -24.18
CA ILE A 286 -17.80 -20.72 -25.09
C ILE A 286 -16.53 -20.99 -24.32
N THR A 287 -15.59 -21.67 -24.97
CA THR A 287 -14.25 -21.89 -24.43
C THR A 287 -13.25 -20.84 -24.95
N SER A 288 -12.04 -20.78 -24.42
CA SER A 288 -11.08 -19.69 -24.71
C SER A 288 -10.66 -19.50 -26.16
N HIS A 289 -10.71 -20.56 -26.97
CA HIS A 289 -10.21 -20.57 -28.35
C HIS A 289 -8.74 -20.09 -28.46
N SER A 290 -8.01 -20.15 -27.35
CA SER A 290 -6.60 -19.76 -27.24
C SER A 290 -5.67 -20.98 -27.33
N THR A 291 -4.37 -20.74 -27.54
CA THR A 291 -3.38 -21.84 -27.50
C THR A 291 -3.03 -22.25 -26.07
N ASN A 292 -2.65 -23.52 -25.88
CA ASN A 292 -2.21 -23.97 -24.56
C ASN A 292 -0.80 -23.43 -24.21
N LYS A 293 -0.28 -23.77 -23.02
CA LYS A 293 1.07 -23.33 -22.59
C LYS A 293 2.17 -23.64 -23.62
N SER A 294 2.02 -24.72 -24.40
CA SER A 294 2.92 -25.14 -25.49
C SER A 294 2.58 -24.55 -26.87
N ARG A 295 1.74 -23.51 -26.94
CA ARG A 295 1.29 -22.84 -28.18
C ARG A 295 0.59 -23.76 -29.19
N LYS A 296 -0.09 -24.81 -28.71
CA LYS A 296 -0.85 -25.75 -29.55
C LYS A 296 -2.35 -25.52 -29.39
N ARG A 297 -3.05 -25.56 -30.53
CA ARG A 297 -4.52 -25.63 -30.61
C ARG A 297 -5.01 -26.95 -30.03
N LYS A 298 -6.12 -26.91 -29.31
CA LYS A 298 -6.75 -28.09 -28.71
C LYS A 298 -8.24 -28.04 -28.97
N LYS A 299 -8.77 -29.08 -29.62
CA LYS A 299 -10.21 -29.21 -29.87
C LYS A 299 -11.04 -29.05 -28.60
N ALA A 300 -10.52 -29.45 -27.44
CA ALA A 300 -11.18 -29.31 -26.13
C ALA A 300 -11.42 -27.85 -25.67
N ARG A 301 -10.59 -26.90 -26.17
CA ARG A 301 -10.62 -25.46 -25.83
C ARG A 301 -11.18 -24.60 -26.99
N GLU A 302 -11.63 -25.23 -28.08
CA GLU A 302 -12.14 -24.55 -29.28
C GLU A 302 -13.55 -25.04 -29.61
N GLN A 303 -14.49 -24.71 -28.72
CA GLN A 303 -15.86 -25.17 -28.81
C GLN A 303 -16.86 -24.09 -28.39
N ILE A 304 -18.05 -24.19 -28.98
CA ILE A 304 -19.27 -23.65 -28.37
C ILE A 304 -20.07 -24.86 -27.89
N VAL A 305 -20.53 -24.80 -26.64
CA VAL A 305 -21.32 -25.83 -25.99
C VAL A 305 -22.75 -25.32 -25.88
N ARG A 306 -23.73 -26.18 -26.16
CA ARG A 306 -25.14 -25.92 -25.86
C ARG A 306 -25.70 -27.07 -25.04
N PHE A 307 -26.51 -26.77 -24.05
CA PHE A 307 -27.29 -27.76 -23.32
C PHE A 307 -28.60 -27.14 -22.86
N ASP A 308 -29.57 -28.00 -22.58
CA ASP A 308 -30.85 -27.59 -22.04
C ASP A 308 -30.78 -27.65 -20.51
N TYR A 309 -31.47 -26.75 -19.83
CA TYR A 309 -31.55 -26.65 -18.38
C TYR A 309 -33.01 -26.48 -17.94
N HIS A 310 -33.48 -27.42 -17.12
CA HIS A 310 -34.81 -27.38 -16.53
C HIS A 310 -34.82 -28.08 -15.18
N ASN A 311 -35.47 -27.49 -14.17
CA ASN A 311 -35.64 -28.08 -12.83
C ASN A 311 -34.33 -28.63 -12.22
N ASP A 312 -33.26 -27.82 -12.21
CA ASP A 312 -31.93 -28.21 -11.74
C ASP A 312 -31.26 -29.34 -12.51
N ARG A 313 -31.80 -29.74 -13.67
CA ARG A 313 -31.25 -30.78 -14.54
C ARG A 313 -30.68 -30.18 -15.82
N ILE A 314 -29.58 -30.77 -16.29
CA ILE A 314 -28.97 -30.53 -17.60
C ILE A 314 -29.16 -31.73 -18.51
N ASP A 315 -29.55 -31.46 -19.75
CA ASP A 315 -29.75 -32.44 -20.81
C ASP A 315 -29.41 -31.87 -22.20
N ASN A 316 -29.64 -32.66 -23.26
CA ASN A 316 -29.41 -32.28 -24.67
C ASN A 316 -28.05 -31.62 -24.97
N LEU A 317 -26.96 -32.13 -24.37
CA LEU A 317 -25.61 -31.57 -24.58
C LEU A 317 -25.16 -31.71 -26.04
N LYS A 318 -24.88 -30.59 -26.69
CA LYS A 318 -24.34 -30.48 -28.04
C LYS A 318 -23.05 -29.66 -28.06
N LEU A 319 -22.12 -30.07 -28.92
CA LEU A 319 -20.80 -29.43 -29.07
C LEU A 319 -20.62 -28.99 -30.52
N TYR A 320 -20.22 -27.74 -30.71
CA TYR A 320 -19.85 -27.18 -32.00
C TYR A 320 -18.35 -26.86 -32.04
N HIS A 321 -17.72 -27.07 -33.20
CA HIS A 321 -16.31 -26.78 -33.46
C HIS A 321 -16.14 -26.02 -34.77
N GLY A 322 -15.02 -25.31 -34.91
CA GLY A 322 -14.65 -24.65 -36.18
C GLY A 322 -15.01 -23.17 -36.26
N LEU A 323 -15.36 -22.55 -35.12
CA LEU A 323 -15.65 -21.11 -35.04
C LEU A 323 -14.46 -20.27 -35.54
N LEU A 324 -13.24 -20.59 -35.11
CA LEU A 324 -12.02 -19.84 -35.49
C LEU A 324 -11.82 -19.75 -37.00
N ASP A 325 -12.07 -20.85 -37.73
CA ASP A 325 -11.86 -20.90 -39.17
C ASP A 325 -12.83 -19.97 -39.93
N LYS A 326 -13.96 -19.62 -39.29
CA LYS A 326 -14.96 -18.69 -39.82
C LYS A 326 -14.68 -17.25 -39.43
N LEU A 327 -14.13 -17.01 -38.24
CA LEU A 327 -13.68 -15.68 -37.82
C LEU A 327 -12.62 -15.07 -38.76
N LEU A 328 -11.79 -15.93 -39.37
CA LEU A 328 -10.79 -15.56 -40.37
C LEU A 328 -11.36 -14.75 -41.55
N LEU A 329 -12.63 -14.99 -41.90
CA LEU A 329 -13.28 -14.40 -43.07
C LEU A 329 -13.87 -13.02 -42.77
N LEU A 330 -13.93 -12.62 -41.49
CA LEU A 330 -14.63 -11.39 -41.08
C LEU A 330 -13.72 -10.16 -41.08
N HIS A 331 -12.45 -10.31 -40.70
CA HIS A 331 -11.54 -9.16 -40.61
C HIS A 331 -10.06 -9.56 -40.71
N PRO A 332 -9.20 -8.77 -41.39
CA PRO A 332 -7.76 -9.04 -41.48
C PRO A 332 -7.05 -9.20 -40.12
N LYS A 333 -7.49 -8.46 -39.09
CA LYS A 333 -6.93 -8.59 -37.73
C LYS A 333 -7.16 -9.98 -37.12
N PHE A 334 -8.30 -10.63 -37.40
CA PHE A 334 -8.52 -12.02 -36.94
C PHE A 334 -7.58 -12.99 -37.67
N LYS A 335 -7.34 -12.78 -38.96
CA LYS A 335 -6.35 -13.55 -39.73
C LYS A 335 -4.94 -13.39 -39.19
N GLN A 336 -4.54 -12.16 -38.86
CA GLN A 336 -3.25 -11.87 -38.24
C GLN A 336 -3.12 -12.52 -36.85
N ALA A 337 -4.14 -12.35 -36.00
CA ALA A 337 -4.15 -12.92 -34.65
C ALA A 337 -4.08 -14.45 -34.65
N LEU A 338 -4.68 -15.11 -35.66
CA LEU A 338 -4.57 -16.55 -35.83
C LEU A 338 -3.15 -16.98 -36.28
N ALA A 339 -2.49 -16.20 -37.16
CA ALA A 339 -1.10 -16.46 -37.56
C ALA A 339 -0.13 -16.31 -36.37
N ASP A 340 -0.40 -15.35 -35.48
CA ASP A 340 0.37 -15.09 -34.26
C ASP A 340 0.24 -16.19 -33.18
N LEU A 341 -0.66 -17.17 -33.34
CA LEU A 341 -0.79 -18.30 -32.41
C LEU A 341 0.49 -19.13 -32.27
N LYS A 342 1.28 -19.28 -33.34
CA LYS A 342 2.55 -20.04 -33.31
C LYS A 342 3.75 -19.17 -32.94
N TYR A 343 3.91 -18.02 -33.60
CA TYR A 343 5.15 -17.23 -33.56
C TYR A 343 5.00 -15.83 -32.94
N GLY A 344 3.77 -15.37 -32.69
CA GLY A 344 3.50 -14.03 -32.18
C GLY A 344 3.47 -13.92 -30.65
N SER A 345 3.26 -12.68 -30.18
CA SER A 345 3.01 -12.39 -28.76
C SER A 345 1.64 -12.91 -28.35
N ARG A 346 1.52 -13.50 -27.15
CA ARG A 346 0.22 -13.95 -26.59
C ARG A 346 -0.82 -12.83 -26.55
N LYS A 347 -0.39 -11.58 -26.35
CA LYS A 347 -1.25 -10.38 -26.33
C LYS A 347 -1.96 -10.12 -27.68
N LYS A 348 -1.46 -10.69 -28.77
CA LYS A 348 -2.01 -10.52 -30.13
C LYS A 348 -2.82 -11.73 -30.59
N GLN A 349 -2.89 -12.79 -29.79
CA GLN A 349 -3.64 -14.00 -30.13
C GLN A 349 -5.14 -13.77 -30.01
N ILE A 350 -5.92 -14.63 -30.64
CA ILE A 350 -7.36 -14.70 -30.40
C ILE A 350 -7.57 -15.18 -28.96
N ASN A 351 -8.30 -14.36 -28.20
CA ASN A 351 -8.76 -14.66 -26.87
C ASN A 351 -10.23 -14.22 -26.74
N ILE A 352 -11.12 -15.20 -26.66
CA ILE A 352 -12.57 -15.01 -26.52
C ILE A 352 -12.90 -15.27 -25.06
N GLU A 353 -13.37 -14.24 -24.36
CA GLU A 353 -13.69 -14.36 -22.94
C GLU A 353 -15.19 -14.17 -22.65
N ALA A 354 -15.95 -13.49 -23.53
CA ALA A 354 -17.38 -13.26 -23.28
C ALA A 354 -18.31 -13.91 -24.31
N LEU A 355 -19.44 -14.42 -23.81
CA LEU A 355 -20.58 -14.86 -24.60
C LEU A 355 -21.87 -14.33 -23.97
N THR A 356 -22.74 -13.71 -24.76
CA THR A 356 -24.05 -13.28 -24.27
C THR A 356 -25.15 -13.46 -25.32
N TRP A 357 -26.36 -13.76 -24.87
CA TRP A 357 -27.53 -13.87 -25.72
C TRP A 357 -28.15 -12.50 -25.96
N ASP A 358 -28.38 -12.16 -27.22
CA ASP A 358 -29.19 -11.01 -27.60
C ASP A 358 -30.64 -11.44 -27.77
N LYS A 359 -31.47 -11.12 -26.79
CA LYS A 359 -32.90 -11.45 -26.79
C LYS A 359 -33.67 -10.84 -27.95
N LYS A 360 -33.29 -9.64 -28.42
CA LYS A 360 -34.03 -8.94 -29.48
C LYS A 360 -33.85 -9.63 -30.82
N SER A 361 -32.61 -9.97 -31.16
CA SER A 361 -32.28 -10.59 -32.44
C SER A 361 -32.25 -12.12 -32.41
N LYS A 362 -32.35 -12.73 -31.21
CA LYS A 362 -32.20 -14.17 -30.98
C LYS A 362 -30.85 -14.71 -31.49
N THR A 363 -29.78 -13.96 -31.21
CA THR A 363 -28.41 -14.25 -31.67
C THR A 363 -27.44 -14.36 -30.49
N LEU A 364 -26.27 -14.94 -30.74
CA LEU A 364 -25.18 -14.97 -29.77
C LEU A 364 -24.15 -13.88 -30.10
N LEU A 365 -23.81 -13.06 -29.12
CA LEU A 365 -22.73 -12.08 -29.22
C LEU A 365 -21.49 -12.64 -28.54
N ILE A 366 -20.37 -12.63 -29.27
CA ILE A 366 -19.08 -13.17 -28.86
C ILE A 366 -18.13 -11.99 -28.66
N GLY A 367 -17.71 -11.75 -27.41
CA GLY A 367 -16.82 -10.67 -27.03
C GLY A 367 -15.37 -11.14 -26.93
N PHE A 368 -14.45 -10.31 -27.41
CA PHE A 368 -13.03 -10.63 -27.44
C PHE A 368 -12.26 -9.75 -26.47
N ARG A 369 -11.38 -10.37 -25.69
CA ARG A 369 -10.34 -9.64 -24.98
C ARG A 369 -9.20 -9.28 -25.91
N SER A 370 -8.82 -10.18 -26.81
CA SER A 370 -7.84 -9.92 -27.85
C SER A 370 -8.17 -10.68 -29.14
N PRO A 371 -7.75 -10.17 -30.31
CA PRO A 371 -7.05 -8.90 -30.54
C PRO A 371 -7.96 -7.68 -30.40
N LEU A 372 -7.37 -6.53 -30.06
CA LEU A 372 -8.03 -5.24 -30.30
C LEU A 372 -7.90 -4.84 -31.77
N ILE A 373 -8.89 -4.12 -32.28
CA ILE A 373 -8.89 -3.53 -33.62
C ILE A 373 -8.89 -2.02 -33.43
N ASP A 374 -7.78 -1.37 -33.78
CA ASP A 374 -7.55 0.07 -33.62
C ASP A 374 -7.83 0.57 -32.19
N GLY A 375 -7.34 -0.19 -31.20
CA GLY A 375 -7.53 0.08 -29.77
C GLY A 375 -8.92 -0.29 -29.21
N LYS A 376 -9.83 -0.81 -30.05
CA LYS A 376 -11.21 -1.13 -29.66
C LYS A 376 -11.45 -2.63 -29.57
N ALA A 377 -12.32 -3.02 -28.64
CA ALA A 377 -12.69 -4.41 -28.41
C ALA A 377 -13.73 -4.87 -29.44
N PRO A 378 -13.49 -5.96 -30.18
CA PRO A 378 -14.46 -6.46 -31.15
C PRO A 378 -15.53 -7.35 -30.50
N ILE A 379 -16.75 -7.27 -31.05
CA ILE A 379 -17.86 -8.20 -30.79
C ILE A 379 -18.31 -8.78 -32.13
N VAL A 380 -18.35 -10.11 -32.23
CA VAL A 380 -18.86 -10.84 -33.40
C VAL A 380 -20.21 -11.46 -33.06
N THR A 381 -21.16 -11.40 -33.98
CA THR A 381 -22.50 -11.98 -33.77
C THR A 381 -22.65 -13.28 -34.55
N LEU A 382 -23.02 -14.37 -33.89
CA LEU A 382 -23.51 -15.60 -34.50
C LEU A 382 -25.03 -15.53 -34.61
N THR A 383 -25.51 -15.44 -35.84
CA THR A 383 -26.92 -15.13 -36.14
C THR A 383 -27.84 -16.34 -36.23
N ASN A 384 -27.29 -17.53 -36.50
CA ASN A 384 -28.06 -18.78 -36.63
C ASN A 384 -27.65 -19.86 -35.60
N PRO A 385 -27.57 -19.55 -34.28
CA PRO A 385 -27.09 -20.51 -33.29
C PRO A 385 -27.94 -21.79 -33.27
N ASN A 386 -29.27 -21.68 -33.36
CA ASN A 386 -30.15 -22.85 -33.44
C ASN A 386 -29.87 -23.70 -34.69
N GLY A 387 -29.73 -23.10 -35.88
CA GLY A 387 -29.40 -23.84 -37.10
C GLY A 387 -28.07 -24.58 -37.01
N VAL A 388 -27.06 -23.98 -36.37
CA VAL A 388 -25.76 -24.63 -36.13
C VAL A 388 -25.89 -25.88 -35.26
N PHE A 389 -26.66 -25.80 -34.18
CA PHE A 389 -26.76 -26.88 -33.19
C PHE A 389 -27.85 -27.92 -33.52
N ASP A 390 -28.93 -27.52 -34.18
CA ASP A 390 -30.08 -28.39 -34.48
C ASP A 390 -30.00 -28.99 -35.88
N ASN A 391 -29.55 -28.21 -36.87
CA ASN A 391 -29.56 -28.60 -38.29
C ASN A 391 -28.15 -28.81 -38.87
N HIS A 392 -27.10 -28.66 -38.06
CA HIS A 392 -25.69 -28.70 -38.51
C HIS A 392 -25.37 -27.69 -39.63
N GLU A 393 -26.08 -26.55 -39.65
CA GLU A 393 -25.80 -25.48 -40.60
C GLU A 393 -24.42 -24.86 -40.37
N LYS A 394 -23.86 -24.25 -41.41
CA LYS A 394 -22.64 -23.44 -41.27
C LYS A 394 -22.96 -22.21 -40.41
N PRO A 395 -22.07 -21.81 -39.47
CA PRO A 395 -22.31 -20.61 -38.68
C PRO A 395 -22.29 -19.38 -39.57
N HIS A 396 -23.30 -18.53 -39.43
CA HIS A 396 -23.39 -17.24 -40.08
C HIS A 396 -22.96 -16.17 -39.09
N LEU A 397 -21.73 -15.69 -39.26
CA LEU A 397 -21.11 -14.67 -38.43
C LEU A 397 -21.19 -13.30 -39.11
N ILE A 398 -21.54 -12.26 -38.35
CA ILE A 398 -21.55 -10.86 -38.79
C ILE A 398 -20.77 -9.97 -37.80
N GLY A 399 -20.27 -8.83 -38.28
CA GLY A 399 -19.46 -7.89 -37.50
C GLY A 399 -17.99 -7.81 -37.99
N PRO A 400 -17.03 -7.37 -37.16
CA PRO A 400 -17.21 -7.05 -35.73
C PRO A 400 -17.83 -5.66 -35.49
N VAL A 401 -18.63 -5.53 -34.43
CA VAL A 401 -18.90 -4.24 -33.79
C VAL A 401 -17.71 -3.88 -32.91
N LEU A 402 -17.21 -2.65 -32.98
CA LEU A 402 -16.04 -2.21 -32.22
C LEU A 402 -16.47 -1.30 -31.07
N LEU A 403 -16.08 -1.67 -29.84
CA LEU A 403 -16.35 -0.91 -28.63
C LEU A 403 -15.08 -0.20 -28.15
N ASP A 404 -15.21 1.10 -27.89
CA ASP A 404 -14.14 1.89 -27.30
C ASP A 404 -14.15 1.75 -25.78
N LEU A 405 -13.30 0.87 -25.28
CA LEU A 405 -13.16 0.57 -23.84
C LEU A 405 -11.82 1.08 -23.29
N GLU A 406 -11.27 2.17 -23.86
CA GLU A 406 -9.97 2.71 -23.47
C GLU A 406 -8.84 1.66 -23.55
N GLU A 407 -8.71 0.98 -24.69
CA GLU A 407 -7.76 -0.11 -24.92
C GLU A 407 -7.95 -1.36 -24.04
N HIS A 408 -9.08 -1.47 -23.33
CA HIS A 408 -9.47 -2.71 -22.67
C HIS A 408 -10.15 -3.68 -23.66
N GLY A 409 -9.89 -4.97 -23.47
CA GLY A 409 -10.63 -6.05 -24.09
C GLY A 409 -11.85 -6.46 -23.26
N ILE A 410 -12.80 -7.17 -23.85
CA ILE A 410 -14.00 -7.68 -23.16
C ILE A 410 -13.66 -8.99 -22.45
N ARG A 411 -13.89 -9.04 -21.13
CA ARG A 411 -13.73 -10.26 -20.30
C ARG A 411 -15.06 -10.97 -20.07
N GLY A 412 -16.06 -10.23 -19.61
CA GLY A 412 -17.40 -10.75 -19.37
C GLY A 412 -18.46 -9.82 -19.96
N MET A 413 -19.62 -10.38 -20.29
CA MET A 413 -20.74 -9.61 -20.82
C MET A 413 -22.10 -10.20 -20.42
N SER A 414 -23.00 -9.37 -19.90
CA SER A 414 -24.32 -9.80 -19.45
C SER A 414 -25.41 -8.81 -19.83
N TRP A 415 -26.55 -9.32 -20.26
CA TRP A 415 -27.72 -8.52 -20.62
C TRP A 415 -28.46 -8.01 -19.37
N ASP A 416 -28.86 -6.73 -19.41
CA ASP A 416 -29.73 -6.10 -18.42
C ASP A 416 -31.13 -5.88 -19.00
N GLU A 417 -32.10 -6.60 -18.47
CA GLU A 417 -33.50 -6.54 -18.93
C GLU A 417 -34.14 -5.18 -18.68
N LYS A 418 -33.81 -4.50 -17.58
CA LYS A 418 -34.43 -3.22 -17.22
C LYS A 418 -33.84 -2.08 -18.04
N LYS A 419 -32.52 -2.10 -18.25
CA LYS A 419 -31.78 -1.05 -18.97
C LYS A 419 -31.70 -1.28 -20.48
N GLN A 420 -32.10 -2.47 -20.96
CA GLN A 420 -32.10 -2.85 -22.38
C GLN A 420 -30.71 -2.65 -23.02
N GLY A 421 -29.68 -3.17 -22.36
CA GLY A 421 -28.28 -3.07 -22.80
C GLY A 421 -27.40 -4.10 -22.10
N TYR A 422 -26.08 -3.98 -22.29
CA TYR A 422 -25.12 -4.98 -21.84
C TYR A 422 -24.14 -4.40 -20.82
N TRP A 423 -24.00 -5.06 -19.69
CA TRP A 423 -22.89 -4.87 -18.77
C TRP A 423 -21.65 -5.59 -19.31
N ILE A 424 -20.51 -4.92 -19.26
CA ILE A 424 -19.23 -5.41 -19.77
C ILE A 424 -18.15 -5.22 -18.71
N SER A 425 -17.47 -6.29 -18.31
CA SER A 425 -16.18 -6.18 -17.61
C SER A 425 -15.06 -6.08 -18.65
N GLY A 426 -14.25 -5.03 -18.53
CA GLY A 426 -13.14 -4.73 -19.43
C GLY A 426 -11.79 -4.87 -18.70
N GLY A 427 -10.82 -5.53 -19.32
CA GLY A 427 -9.48 -5.71 -18.77
C GLY A 427 -8.38 -5.41 -19.78
N SER A 428 -7.19 -5.02 -19.29
CA SER A 428 -6.05 -4.77 -20.16
C SER A 428 -5.60 -6.04 -20.88
N VAL A 429 -5.05 -5.89 -22.09
CA VAL A 429 -4.62 -7.01 -22.95
C VAL A 429 -3.21 -7.52 -22.56
N GLY A 430 -2.89 -7.46 -21.26
CA GLY A 430 -1.55 -7.59 -20.66
C GLY A 430 -1.37 -8.82 -19.76
N SER A 431 -0.35 -8.77 -18.88
CA SER A 431 -0.17 -9.76 -17.81
C SER A 431 -0.92 -9.32 -16.55
N ARG A 432 -1.47 -10.29 -15.79
CA ARG A 432 -2.22 -10.08 -14.52
C ARG A 432 -1.61 -9.09 -13.50
N LYS A 433 -0.30 -8.82 -13.54
CA LYS A 433 0.37 -7.89 -12.61
C LYS A 433 0.11 -6.39 -12.87
N ASP A 434 -0.30 -6.01 -14.08
CA ASP A 434 -0.58 -4.62 -14.46
C ASP A 434 -2.02 -4.48 -15.02
N GLU A 435 -2.93 -5.39 -14.64
CA GLU A 435 -4.31 -5.40 -15.15
C GLU A 435 -5.17 -4.37 -14.42
N SER A 436 -5.57 -3.32 -15.14
CA SER A 436 -6.68 -2.45 -14.75
C SER A 436 -8.00 -3.06 -15.20
N PHE A 437 -8.96 -3.15 -14.28
CA PHE A 437 -10.31 -3.61 -14.55
C PHE A 437 -11.30 -2.44 -14.53
N SER A 438 -12.30 -2.50 -15.41
CA SER A 438 -13.32 -1.47 -15.51
C SER A 438 -14.67 -2.07 -15.89
N LEU A 439 -15.75 -1.47 -15.39
CA LEU A 439 -17.12 -1.86 -15.74
C LEU A 439 -17.71 -0.83 -16.70
N TRP A 440 -18.36 -1.33 -17.74
CA TRP A 440 -18.96 -0.52 -18.78
C TRP A 440 -20.40 -0.95 -19.02
N PHE A 441 -21.21 -0.01 -19.47
CA PHE A 441 -22.55 -0.28 -19.99
C PHE A 441 -22.61 0.05 -21.47
N TRP A 442 -23.00 -0.92 -22.29
CA TRP A 442 -23.13 -0.79 -23.74
C TRP A 442 -24.60 -0.82 -24.16
N ASN A 443 -25.07 0.28 -24.75
CA ASN A 443 -26.32 0.34 -25.48
C ASN A 443 -26.04 -0.04 -26.94
N LYS A 444 -26.44 -1.26 -27.32
CA LYS A 444 -26.21 -1.81 -28.66
C LYS A 444 -26.93 -1.03 -29.75
N ASP A 445 -28.17 -0.62 -29.53
CA ASP A 445 -29.01 0.06 -30.54
C ASP A 445 -28.39 1.40 -30.98
N LYS A 446 -27.77 2.13 -30.04
CA LYS A 446 -27.06 3.39 -30.31
C LYS A 446 -25.56 3.21 -30.57
N ASN A 447 -25.04 1.98 -30.40
CA ASN A 447 -23.63 1.67 -30.29
C ASN A 447 -22.85 2.62 -29.36
N GLN A 448 -23.44 2.92 -28.20
CA GLN A 448 -22.86 3.83 -27.20
C GLN A 448 -22.39 3.04 -25.99
N VAL A 449 -21.18 3.34 -25.51
CA VAL A 449 -20.61 2.72 -24.32
C VAL A 449 -20.31 3.78 -23.27
N LYS A 450 -20.62 3.49 -22.00
CA LYS A 450 -20.38 4.38 -20.86
C LYS A 450 -19.57 3.63 -19.80
N LYS A 451 -18.42 4.18 -19.42
CA LYS A 451 -17.63 3.72 -18.26
C LYS A 451 -18.39 4.02 -16.97
N ILE A 452 -18.50 3.06 -16.07
CA ILE A 452 -19.01 3.32 -14.73
C ILE A 452 -17.86 3.73 -13.83
N LYS A 453 -18.02 4.87 -13.17
CA LYS A 453 -17.05 5.43 -12.22
C LYS A 453 -17.48 5.09 -10.79
N ASN A 454 -16.55 5.16 -9.84
CA ASN A 454 -16.79 4.96 -8.40
C ASN A 454 -17.30 3.56 -8.03
N ILE A 455 -16.78 2.52 -8.68
CA ILE A 455 -16.95 1.14 -8.21
C ILE A 455 -15.71 0.80 -7.37
N SER A 456 -15.89 0.15 -6.23
CA SER A 456 -14.81 -0.50 -5.48
C SER A 456 -14.03 -1.42 -6.42
N SER A 457 -12.73 -1.63 -6.20
CA SER A 457 -11.87 -2.42 -7.09
C SER A 457 -12.59 -3.67 -7.62
N LEU A 458 -12.65 -3.83 -8.95
CA LEU A 458 -13.34 -4.94 -9.63
C LEU A 458 -12.57 -6.28 -9.55
N GLY A 459 -11.52 -6.35 -8.71
CA GLY A 459 -10.72 -7.56 -8.56
C GLY A 459 -10.19 -8.08 -9.89
N TYR A 460 -10.18 -9.40 -10.04
CA TYR A 460 -9.85 -10.10 -11.28
C TYR A 460 -11.12 -10.61 -11.97
N ALA A 461 -12.10 -9.73 -12.17
CA ALA A 461 -13.39 -10.06 -12.76
C ALA A 461 -13.26 -10.86 -14.07
N GLU A 462 -13.71 -12.12 -14.06
CA GLU A 462 -13.83 -12.95 -15.27
C GLU A 462 -15.30 -13.05 -15.68
N GLY A 463 -16.15 -13.53 -14.78
CA GLY A 463 -17.57 -13.78 -15.04
C GLY A 463 -18.48 -12.71 -14.46
N LEU A 464 -19.60 -12.42 -15.14
CA LEU A 464 -20.63 -11.53 -14.60
C LEU A 464 -22.05 -11.94 -15.00
N ALA A 465 -22.98 -11.83 -14.05
CA ALA A 465 -24.40 -12.11 -14.25
C ALA A 465 -25.27 -10.96 -13.70
N THR A 466 -26.14 -10.42 -14.54
CA THR A 466 -27.11 -9.40 -14.12
C THR A 466 -28.29 -10.06 -13.41
N LEU A 467 -28.63 -9.56 -12.22
CA LEU A 467 -29.69 -10.10 -11.37
C LEU A 467 -31.03 -9.34 -11.56
N PRO A 468 -32.18 -9.97 -11.27
CA PRO A 468 -33.49 -9.32 -11.45
C PRO A 468 -33.69 -8.05 -10.61
N ASP A 469 -33.00 -7.93 -9.48
CA ASP A 469 -33.06 -6.76 -8.60
C ASP A 469 -32.20 -5.57 -9.10
N GLY A 470 -31.44 -5.75 -10.18
CA GLY A 470 -30.57 -4.73 -10.77
C GLY A 470 -29.14 -4.73 -10.22
N ARG A 471 -28.80 -5.67 -9.34
CA ARG A 471 -27.40 -5.94 -8.97
C ARG A 471 -26.70 -6.76 -10.05
N ILE A 472 -25.38 -6.68 -10.09
CA ILE A 472 -24.54 -7.58 -10.88
C ILE A 472 -23.77 -8.47 -9.90
N LEU A 473 -23.85 -9.78 -10.11
CA LEU A 473 -22.90 -10.72 -9.51
C LEU A 473 -21.66 -10.76 -10.40
N LEU A 474 -20.50 -10.46 -9.81
CA LEU A 474 -19.19 -10.53 -10.43
C LEU A 474 -18.37 -11.58 -9.71
N VAL A 475 -17.63 -12.39 -10.47
CA VAL A 475 -16.81 -13.49 -9.96
C VAL A 475 -15.39 -13.40 -10.49
N ASP A 476 -14.43 -13.75 -9.64
CA ASP A 476 -13.00 -13.69 -9.93
C ASP A 476 -12.41 -15.10 -10.07
N ASP A 477 -11.47 -15.26 -10.99
CA ASP A 477 -10.66 -16.48 -11.15
C ASP A 477 -9.37 -16.39 -10.31
N ASP A 478 -9.55 -16.28 -9.00
CA ASP A 478 -8.43 -16.13 -8.05
C ASP A 478 -8.41 -17.17 -6.95
N GLY A 479 -9.40 -18.07 -6.89
CA GLY A 479 -9.43 -19.16 -5.94
C GLY A 479 -8.45 -20.28 -6.30
N SER A 480 -8.21 -21.15 -5.31
CA SER A 480 -7.38 -22.33 -5.47
C SER A 480 -7.84 -23.41 -4.50
N ILE A 481 -8.02 -24.63 -5.03
CA ILE A 481 -8.48 -25.81 -4.28
C ILE A 481 -7.64 -26.07 -3.02
N SER A 482 -6.35 -25.70 -3.02
CA SER A 482 -5.47 -25.91 -1.88
C SER A 482 -5.53 -24.84 -0.79
N THR A 483 -6.09 -23.66 -1.06
CA THR A 483 -5.97 -22.49 -0.19
C THR A 483 -7.29 -21.82 0.16
N HIS A 484 -8.07 -21.40 -0.83
CA HIS A 484 -9.31 -20.63 -0.63
C HIS A 484 -10.22 -20.69 -1.86
N GLY A 485 -11.52 -20.48 -1.69
CA GLY A 485 -12.42 -20.31 -2.83
C GLY A 485 -12.26 -18.97 -3.54
N ALA A 486 -12.88 -18.84 -4.70
CA ALA A 486 -12.89 -17.64 -5.51
C ALA A 486 -13.64 -16.50 -4.82
N ASN A 487 -13.18 -15.29 -5.09
CA ASN A 487 -13.84 -14.07 -4.68
C ASN A 487 -15.09 -13.77 -5.54
N TYR A 488 -16.10 -13.17 -4.93
CA TYR A 488 -17.26 -12.61 -5.63
C TYR A 488 -17.71 -11.29 -5.02
N SER A 489 -18.37 -10.49 -5.85
CA SER A 489 -18.93 -9.19 -5.48
C SER A 489 -20.34 -9.01 -6.04
N LEU A 490 -21.22 -8.39 -5.25
CA LEU A 490 -22.56 -7.99 -5.67
C LEU A 490 -22.62 -6.47 -5.75
N ILE A 491 -22.68 -5.95 -6.98
CA ILE A 491 -22.59 -4.51 -7.26
C ILE A 491 -23.99 -3.97 -7.56
N ASP A 492 -24.46 -3.01 -6.76
CA ASP A 492 -25.73 -2.31 -7.04
C ASP A 492 -25.53 -1.25 -8.13
N THR A 493 -26.14 -1.48 -9.29
CA THR A 493 -26.05 -0.58 -10.44
C THR A 493 -27.13 0.50 -10.48
N ASN A 494 -28.05 0.52 -9.52
CA ASN A 494 -29.06 1.55 -9.37
C ASN A 494 -28.51 2.72 -8.53
N MET A 495 -27.71 2.44 -7.49
CA MET A 495 -27.10 3.48 -6.65
C MET A 495 -26.02 4.29 -7.38
N SER A 496 -25.34 3.73 -8.38
CA SER A 496 -24.33 4.44 -9.18
C SER A 496 -24.91 5.61 -9.99
N SER A 497 -26.24 5.68 -10.14
CA SER A 497 -26.94 6.81 -10.76
C SER A 497 -27.23 7.97 -9.81
N MET A 498 -27.06 7.81 -8.49
CA MET A 498 -27.42 8.82 -7.48
C MET A 498 -26.28 9.75 -7.03
N LYS A 499 -25.03 9.55 -7.49
CA LYS A 499 -23.90 10.43 -7.15
C LYS A 499 -23.49 11.43 -8.25
N GLU A 500 -24.29 11.60 -9.30
CA GLU A 500 -24.22 12.76 -10.20
C GLU A 500 -25.24 13.84 -9.75
N LYS A 501 -25.13 14.33 -8.51
CA LYS A 501 -25.80 15.57 -8.06
C LYS A 501 -24.97 16.29 -7.00
N LYS A 502 -23.98 17.06 -7.45
CA LYS A 502 -23.80 18.52 -7.27
C LYS A 502 -22.35 18.90 -7.55
#